data_AF-P14500-F1
#
_entry.id   AF-P14500-F1
#
_cell.length_a   1.000
_cell.length_b   1.000
_cell.length_c   1.000
_cell.angle_alpha   90.00
_cell.angle_beta   90.00
_cell.angle_gamma   90.00
#
_symmetry.space_group_name_H-M   'P 1'
#
loop_
_entity.id
_entity.type
_entity.pdbx_description
1 polymer ?
#
loop_
_entity_poly.entity_id
_entity_poly.type
_entity_poly.pdbx_seq_one_letter_code
_entity_poly.pdbx_strand_id
1 'polypeptide(L)' 'MCIAQYIYVRLAVNLPTPETYDELQRAYDFFNEKLFSNELPPCLITLQREKRTYGYCSFKRFVGRESGYTVDEI' A
#
# COMPACT_ATOMS: atom_id res chain seq x y z
N MET A 1 35.98 -0.97 17.03
CA MET A 1 34.67 -0.31 17.23
C MET A 1 34.01 0.21 15.93
N CYS A 2 34.52 -0.05 14.72
CA CYS A 2 33.95 0.53 13.48
C CYS A 2 32.85 -0.33 12.81
N ILE A 3 32.85 -1.65 13.02
CA ILE A 3 31.90 -2.58 12.38
C ILE A 3 30.52 -2.64 13.05
N ALA A 4 30.43 -2.38 14.37
CA ALA A 4 29.15 -2.37 15.08
C ALA A 4 28.29 -1.14 14.75
N GLN A 5 28.91 0.02 14.53
CA GLN A 5 28.19 1.23 14.08
C GLN A 5 27.67 1.11 12.64
N TYR A 6 28.38 0.41 11.76
CA TYR A 6 27.96 0.21 10.37
C TYR A 6 26.72 -0.70 10.24
N ILE A 7 26.60 -1.71 11.10
CA ILE A 7 25.43 -2.61 11.14
C ILE A 7 24.21 -1.91 11.76
N TYR A 8 24.41 -1.05 12.77
CA TYR A 8 23.31 -0.33 13.41
C TYR A 8 22.65 0.71 12.48
N VAL A 9 23.44 1.38 11.63
CA VAL A 9 22.91 2.30 10.59
C VAL A 9 22.11 1.56 9.51
N ARG A 10 22.38 0.26 9.27
CA ARG A 10 21.62 -0.57 8.32
C ARG A 10 20.29 -1.10 8.87
N LEU A 11 20.16 -1.26 10.19
CA LEU A 11 18.93 -1.78 10.83
C LEU A 11 17.82 -0.72 10.93
N ALA A 12 18.18 0.56 10.97
CA ALA A 12 17.23 1.68 11.00
C ALA A 12 17.08 2.36 9.63
N VAL A 13 17.28 1.62 8.53
CA VAL A 13 16.97 2.15 7.20
C VAL A 13 15.46 2.16 7.06
N ASN A 14 14.88 3.35 7.13
CA ASN A 14 13.51 3.53 6.74
C ASN A 14 13.39 3.19 5.25
N LEU A 15 12.58 2.17 4.93
CA LEU A 15 12.37 1.74 3.55
C LEU A 15 11.15 2.50 3.03
N PRO A 16 11.35 3.55 2.21
CA PRO A 16 10.29 4.50 1.90
C PRO A 16 9.11 3.83 1.21
N THR A 17 9.37 2.83 0.36
CA THR A 17 8.31 2.13 -0.37
C THR A 17 7.42 1.31 0.59
N PRO A 18 7.93 0.34 1.37
CA PRO A 18 7.13 -0.33 2.40
C PRO A 18 6.44 0.64 3.37
N GLU A 19 7.16 1.66 3.87
CA GLU A 19 6.60 2.65 4.79
C GLU A 19 5.39 3.37 4.18
N THR A 20 5.52 3.87 2.95
CA THR A 20 4.43 4.58 2.27
C THR A 20 3.22 3.66 2.06
N TYR A 21 3.43 2.44 1.57
CA TYR A 21 2.31 1.52 1.32
C TYR A 21 1.66 1.03 2.62
N ASP A 22 2.41 0.89 3.70
CA ASP A 22 1.89 0.57 5.03
C ASP A 22 1.04 1.71 5.61
N GLU A 23 1.45 2.96 5.41
CA GLU A 23 0.62 4.14 5.74
C GLU A 23 -0.68 4.19 4.91
N LEU A 24 -0.60 3.93 3.61
CA LEU A 24 -1.77 3.90 2.74
C LEU A 24 -2.74 2.77 3.13
N GLN A 25 -2.22 1.59 3.48
CA GLN A 25 -3.03 0.49 3.97
C GLN A 25 -3.74 0.85 5.27
N ARG A 26 -3.02 1.45 6.24
CA ARG A 26 -3.63 1.94 7.48
C ARG A 26 -4.75 2.95 7.23
N ALA A 27 -4.57 3.86 6.28
CA ALA A 27 -5.61 4.82 5.92
C ALA A 27 -6.83 4.12 5.32
N TYR A 28 -6.62 3.16 4.42
CA TYR A 28 -7.71 2.35 3.84
C TYR A 28 -8.51 1.62 4.93
N ASP A 29 -7.81 0.90 5.81
CA ASP A 29 -8.46 0.13 6.89
C ASP A 29 -9.26 1.03 7.83
N PHE A 30 -8.68 2.18 8.21
CA PHE A 30 -9.36 3.17 9.05
C PHE A 30 -10.65 3.67 8.40
N PHE A 31 -10.61 4.08 7.12
CA PHE A 31 -11.81 4.57 6.45
C PHE A 31 -12.81 3.45 6.14
N ASN A 32 -12.36 2.24 5.81
CA ASN A 32 -13.24 1.08 5.62
C ASN A 32 -14.02 0.78 6.91
N GLU A 33 -13.34 0.77 8.05
CA GLU A 33 -13.98 0.59 9.36
C GLU A 33 -14.97 1.73 9.65
N LYS A 34 -14.53 2.98 9.54
CA LYS A 34 -15.32 4.15 10.00
C LYS A 34 -16.47 4.53 9.07
N LEU A 35 -16.33 4.33 7.77
CA LEU A 35 -17.28 4.83 6.77
C LEU A 35 -18.08 3.70 6.10
N PHE A 36 -17.56 2.48 6.10
CA PHE A 36 -18.14 1.36 5.34
C PHE A 36 -18.37 0.09 6.16
N SER A 37 -18.24 0.15 7.49
CA SER A 37 -18.46 -1.00 8.39
C SER A 37 -17.67 -2.26 7.97
N ASN A 38 -16.46 -2.07 7.41
CA ASN A 38 -15.60 -3.13 6.87
C ASN A 38 -16.20 -3.92 5.68
N GLU A 39 -17.13 -3.35 4.92
CA GLU A 39 -17.75 -4.02 3.77
C GLU A 39 -16.97 -3.87 2.45
N LEU A 40 -15.98 -2.97 2.38
CA LEU A 40 -15.18 -2.84 1.15
C LEU A 40 -14.24 -4.05 0.98
N PRO A 41 -14.13 -4.60 -0.25
CA PRO A 41 -13.25 -5.72 -0.52
C PRO A 41 -11.77 -5.31 -0.43
N PRO A 42 -10.83 -6.28 -0.31
CA PRO A 42 -9.42 -6.00 -0.50
C PRO A 42 -9.14 -5.41 -1.89
N CYS A 43 -8.26 -4.41 -1.96
CA CYS A 43 -7.86 -3.74 -3.20
C CYS A 43 -6.33 -3.61 -3.28
N LEU A 44 -5.81 -3.29 -4.47
CA LEU A 44 -4.41 -2.90 -4.65
C LEU A 44 -4.33 -1.38 -4.74
N ILE A 45 -3.74 -0.75 -3.72
CA ILE A 45 -3.46 0.68 -3.73
C ILE A 45 -2.22 0.92 -4.61
N THR A 46 -2.29 1.85 -5.55
CA THR A 46 -1.15 2.20 -6.41
C THR A 46 -0.89 3.70 -6.41
N LEU A 47 0.39 4.09 -6.36
CA LEU A 47 0.78 5.48 -6.56
C LEU A 47 1.19 5.69 -8.02
N GLN A 48 0.33 6.38 -8.78
CA GLN A 48 0.57 6.67 -10.20
C GLN A 48 0.62 8.18 -10.48
N ARG A 49 1.49 8.58 -11.41
CA ARG A 49 1.55 9.96 -11.92
C ARG A 49 0.59 10.09 -13.10
N GLU A 50 -0.69 10.29 -12.81
CA GLU A 50 -1.69 10.60 -13.83
C GLU A 50 -2.04 12.09 -13.82
N LYS A 51 -2.21 12.69 -15.00
CA LYS A 51 -2.45 14.12 -15.11
C LYS A 51 -3.92 14.43 -14.80
N ARG A 52 -4.16 15.57 -14.14
CA ARG A 52 -5.51 16.13 -13.90
C ARG A 52 -6.45 15.20 -13.12
N THR A 53 -5.91 14.29 -12.31
CA THR A 53 -6.69 13.50 -11.36
C THR A 53 -6.02 13.55 -9.99
N TYR A 54 -6.83 13.51 -8.94
CA TYR A 54 -6.38 13.33 -7.55
C TYR A 54 -6.43 11.87 -7.12
N GLY A 55 -7.02 10.99 -7.94
CA GLY A 55 -7.23 9.57 -7.65
C GLY A 55 -8.34 9.01 -8.55
N TYR A 56 -8.30 7.72 -8.82
CA TYR A 56 -9.35 7.01 -9.56
C TYR A 56 -9.44 5.57 -9.05
N CYS A 57 -10.53 4.87 -9.37
CA CYS A 57 -10.67 3.45 -9.08
C CYS A 57 -10.87 2.69 -10.41
N SER A 58 -10.19 1.54 -10.57
CA SER A 58 -10.35 0.65 -11.71
C SER A 58 -10.70 -0.77 -11.24
N PHE A 59 -11.92 -1.20 -11.56
CA PHE A 59 -12.40 -2.53 -11.20
C PHE A 59 -11.65 -3.64 -11.97
N LYS A 60 -11.32 -4.73 -11.25
CA LYS A 60 -10.72 -5.96 -11.75
C LYS A 60 -9.47 -5.74 -12.60
N ARG A 61 -8.64 -4.78 -12.19
CA ARG A 61 -7.47 -4.34 -12.96
C ARG A 61 -6.32 -5.34 -12.90
N PHE A 62 -6.13 -5.98 -11.76
CA PHE A 62 -5.00 -6.87 -11.51
C PHE A 62 -5.48 -8.29 -11.21
N VAL A 63 -4.61 -9.27 -11.45
CA VAL A 63 -4.82 -10.67 -11.07
C VAL A 63 -3.79 -11.07 -10.02
N GLY A 64 -4.26 -11.59 -8.89
CA GLY A 64 -3.38 -12.13 -7.85
C GLY A 64 -2.63 -13.35 -8.38
N ARG A 65 -1.29 -13.34 -8.30
CA ARG A 65 -0.46 -14.41 -8.87
C ARG A 65 -0.73 -15.78 -8.23
N GLU A 66 -0.93 -15.80 -6.92
CA GLU A 66 -1.16 -17.04 -6.17
C GLU A 66 -2.64 -17.42 -6.13
N SER A 67 -3.53 -16.44 -5.97
CA SER A 67 -4.96 -16.68 -5.80
C SER A 67 -5.72 -16.82 -7.13
N GLY A 68 -5.23 -16.22 -8.21
CA GLY A 68 -5.93 -16.12 -9.49
C GLY A 68 -7.13 -15.15 -9.49
N TYR A 69 -7.47 -14.55 -8.35
CA TYR A 69 -8.59 -13.63 -8.24
C TYR A 69 -8.24 -12.25 -8.79
N THR A 70 -9.22 -11.60 -9.42
CA THR A 70 -9.08 -10.22 -9.84
C THR A 70 -9.23 -9.28 -8.66
N VAL A 71 -8.39 -8.26 -8.60
CA VAL A 71 -8.38 -7.24 -7.56
C VAL A 71 -8.57 -5.87 -8.20
N ASP A 72 -9.36 -5.03 -7.53
CA ASP A 72 -9.59 -3.64 -7.94
C ASP A 72 -8.36 -2.78 -7.64
N GLU A 73 -8.07 -1.82 -8.51
CA GLU A 73 -7.06 -0.79 -8.28
C GLU A 73 -7.72 0.44 -7.66
N ILE A 74 -7.04 0.99 -6.64
CA ILE A 74 -7.35 2.30 -6.06
C ILE A 74 -6.07 3.15 -6.09
#